data_AF-A0A7L0RAD2-F1
#
_entry.id   AF-A0A7L0RAD2-F1
#
_cell.length_a   1.000
_cell.length_b   1.000
_cell.length_c   1.000
_cell.angle_alpha   90.00
_cell.angle_beta   90.00
_cell.angle_gamma   90.00
#
_symmetry.space_group_name_H-M   'P 1'
#
loop_
_entity.id
_entity.type
_entity.pdbx_description
1 polymer ?
#
loop_
_entity_poly.entity_id
_entity_poly.type
_entity_poly.pdbx_seq_one_letter_code
_entity_poly.pdbx_strand_id
1 'polypeptide(L)'
;VPPATPTCQLHGNAVVGANVTLSCSSRKGKPSPMYQWQRQPPTLQVFFPPAQDQARGTLKLTNLSLEMSGVYVCRAENEAGSKNCSIVLEV
;
A
#
# COMPACT_ATOMS: atom_id res chain seq x y z
N VAL A 1 5.03 21.53 2.90
CA VAL A 1 3.78 21.32 2.12
C VAL A 1 3.31 19.89 2.36
N PRO A 2 2.09 19.69 2.89
CA PRO A 2 1.56 18.35 3.15
C PRO A 2 1.40 17.55 1.84
N PRO A 3 1.41 16.21 1.90
CA PRO A 3 1.20 15.38 0.74
C PRO A 3 -0.20 15.59 0.17
N ALA A 4 -0.34 15.55 -1.16
CA ALA A 4 -1.67 15.40 -1.76
C ALA A 4 -2.24 14.01 -1.45
N THR A 5 -3.56 13.83 -1.57
CA THR A 5 -4.18 12.51 -1.48
C THR A 5 -3.49 11.56 -2.47
N PRO A 6 -2.84 10.49 -1.99
CA PRO A 6 -2.10 9.60 -2.86
C PRO A 6 -3.04 8.80 -3.76
N THR A 7 -2.54 8.35 -4.90
CA THR A 7 -3.24 7.42 -5.80
C THR A 7 -2.70 6.01 -5.55
N CYS A 8 -3.60 5.09 -5.21
CA CYS A 8 -3.30 3.67 -5.02
C CYS A 8 -3.62 2.91 -6.31
N GLN A 9 -2.75 1.97 -6.71
CA GLN A 9 -2.96 1.12 -7.88
C GLN A 9 -2.52 -0.32 -7.60
N LEU A 10 -3.26 -1.27 -8.15
CA LEU A 10 -2.90 -2.70 -8.20
C LEU A 10 -2.25 -2.99 -9.54
N HIS A 11 -1.05 -3.57 -9.51
CA HIS A 11 -0.38 -4.08 -10.71
C HIS A 11 -0.36 -5.61 -10.71
N GLY A 12 -0.87 -6.20 -11.79
CA GLY A 12 -1.03 -7.64 -11.95
C GLY A 12 -2.45 -8.12 -11.66
N ASN A 13 -2.66 -9.44 -11.77
CA ASN A 13 -3.94 -10.08 -11.47
C ASN A 13 -3.86 -10.74 -10.10
N ALA A 14 -4.77 -10.36 -9.20
CA ALA A 14 -4.88 -10.95 -7.88
C ALA A 14 -5.57 -12.31 -7.99
N VAL A 15 -4.77 -13.36 -8.20
CA VAL A 15 -5.23 -14.75 -8.28
C VAL A 15 -4.32 -15.59 -7.40
N VAL A 16 -4.85 -16.65 -6.79
CA VAL A 16 -4.06 -17.58 -5.95
C VAL A 16 -2.78 -18.03 -6.67
N GLY A 17 -1.64 -17.96 -5.95
CA GLY A 17 -0.32 -18.30 -6.46
C GLY A 17 0.36 -17.20 -7.30
N ALA A 18 -0.36 -16.16 -7.70
CA ALA A 18 0.20 -15.07 -8.49
C ALA A 18 1.04 -14.10 -7.64
N ASN A 19 1.73 -13.18 -8.33
CA ASN A 19 2.47 -12.08 -7.73
C ASN A 19 1.88 -10.76 -8.20
N VAL A 20 1.55 -9.87 -7.27
CA VAL A 20 1.02 -8.53 -7.56
C VAL A 20 1.87 -7.47 -6.86
N THR A 21 1.75 -6.23 -7.32
CA THR A 21 2.42 -5.09 -6.69
C THR A 21 1.43 -3.96 -6.47
N LEU A 22 1.25 -3.58 -5.21
CA LEU A 22 0.51 -2.39 -4.84
C LEU A 22 1.43 -1.19 -4.95
N SER A 23 0.97 -0.09 -5.53
CA SER A 23 1.73 1.16 -5.60
C SER A 23 0.94 2.32 -5.06
N CYS A 24 1.63 3.25 -4.41
CA CYS A 24 1.06 4.44 -3.84
C CYS A 24 1.94 5.64 -4.18
N SER A 25 1.34 6.67 -4.77
CA SER A 25 2.09 7.87 -5.14
C SER A 25 1.30 9.14 -4.87
N SER A 26 1.96 10.14 -4.29
CA SER A 26 1.39 11.47 -4.11
C SER A 26 2.00 12.46 -5.10
N ARG A 27 1.15 13.21 -5.81
CA ARG A 27 1.59 14.17 -6.85
C ARG A 27 2.26 15.41 -6.28
N LYS A 28 2.07 15.70 -4.99
CA LYS A 28 2.64 16.86 -4.28
C LYS A 28 3.06 16.45 -2.87
N GLY A 29 4.06 17.11 -2.33
CA GLY A 29 4.57 16.90 -0.98
C GLY A 29 6.01 17.38 -0.89
N LYS A 30 6.29 18.27 0.06
CA LYS A 30 7.64 18.78 0.33
C LYS A 30 7.85 18.92 1.84
N PRO A 31 8.85 18.24 2.44
CA PRO A 31 9.78 17.28 1.84
C PRO A 31 9.08 16.07 1.16
N SER A 32 9.82 15.32 0.33
CA SER A 32 9.27 14.14 -0.36
C SER A 32 8.65 13.19 0.66
N PRO A 33 7.39 12.75 0.48
CA PRO A 33 6.74 11.90 1.44
C PRO A 33 7.32 10.48 1.45
N MET A 34 7.31 9.88 2.63
CA MET A 34 7.53 8.45 2.82
C MET A 34 6.18 7.73 2.82
N TYR A 35 6.18 6.47 2.40
CA TYR A 35 4.97 5.69 2.19
C TYR A 35 4.96 4.45 3.08
N GLN A 36 3.82 4.19 3.70
CA GLN A 36 3.60 3.04 4.56
C GLN A 36 2.35 2.27 4.17
N TRP A 37 2.48 0.98 3.88
CA TRP A 37 1.34 0.10 3.64
C TRP A 37 0.94 -0.63 4.91
N GLN A 38 -0.36 -0.71 5.12
CA GLN A 38 -1.00 -1.42 6.22
C GLN A 38 -2.20 -2.19 5.68
N ARG A 39 -2.60 -3.26 6.36
CA ARG A 39 -3.83 -4.00 6.05
C ARG A 39 -4.85 -3.71 7.15
N GLN A 40 -6.09 -3.38 6.78
CA GLN A 40 -7.14 -3.07 7.75
C GLN A 40 -7.65 -4.34 8.47
N PRO A 41 -8.13 -4.20 9.72
CA PRO A 41 -8.86 -5.27 10.41
C PRO A 41 -10.10 -5.74 9.61
N PRO A 42 -10.59 -6.98 9.80
CA PRO A 42 -10.23 -7.95 10.83
C PRO A 42 -9.17 -8.94 10.34
N THR A 43 -7.90 -8.53 10.41
CA THR A 43 -6.78 -9.42 10.13
C THR A 43 -6.22 -9.86 11.47
N LEU A 44 -6.39 -11.13 11.83
CA LEU A 44 -5.91 -11.70 13.09
C LEU A 44 -4.37 -11.67 13.19
N GLN A 45 -3.69 -11.51 12.07
CA GLN A 45 -2.24 -11.46 11.98
C GLN A 45 -1.74 -10.02 11.84
N VAL A 46 -0.67 -9.71 12.59
CA VAL A 46 0.12 -8.49 12.37
C VAL A 46 0.63 -8.50 10.93
N PHE A 47 0.21 -7.51 10.14
CA PHE A 47 0.64 -7.39 8.76
C PHE A 47 2.07 -6.85 8.71
N PHE A 48 3.03 -7.72 8.45
CA PHE A 48 4.40 -7.34 8.15
C PHE A 48 4.56 -7.24 6.62
N PRO A 49 4.65 -6.03 6.04
CA PRO A 49 4.74 -5.87 4.60
C PRO A 49 6.09 -6.43 4.10
N PRO A 50 6.10 -7.59 3.42
CA PRO A 50 7.32 -8.40 3.26
C PRO A 50 8.33 -7.78 2.28
N ALA A 51 7.86 -6.91 1.39
CA ALA A 51 8.67 -6.27 0.36
C ALA A 51 8.14 -4.88 0.03
N GLN A 52 8.17 -3.99 1.04
CA GLN A 52 7.77 -2.60 0.88
C GLN A 52 8.97 -1.68 0.62
N ASP A 53 8.84 -0.87 -0.41
CA ASP A 53 9.71 0.28 -0.67
C ASP A 53 9.01 1.55 -0.16
N GLN A 54 9.48 2.07 0.97
CA GLN A 54 8.90 3.26 1.58
C GLN A 54 9.15 4.55 0.79
N ALA A 55 10.18 4.61 -0.05
CA ALA A 55 10.50 5.79 -0.83
C ALA A 55 9.67 5.84 -2.13
N ARG A 56 9.45 4.68 -2.76
CA ARG A 56 8.66 4.53 -4.00
C ARG A 56 7.19 4.27 -3.74
N GLY A 57 6.82 3.88 -2.52
CA GLY A 57 5.45 3.55 -2.14
C GLY A 57 4.93 2.25 -2.72
N THR A 58 5.81 1.30 -3.03
CA THR A 58 5.44 0.00 -3.59
C THR A 58 5.45 -1.09 -2.54
N LEU A 59 4.50 -2.02 -2.60
CA LEU A 59 4.42 -3.22 -1.79
C LEU A 59 4.23 -4.42 -2.71
N LYS A 60 5.22 -5.31 -2.76
CA LYS A 60 5.14 -6.55 -3.55
C LYS A 60 4.54 -7.67 -2.70
N LEU A 61 3.51 -8.31 -3.23
CA LEU A 61 2.87 -9.48 -2.64
C LEU A 61 3.12 -10.67 -3.57
N THR A 62 3.69 -11.74 -3.03
CA THR A 62 4.08 -12.91 -3.82
C THR A 62 3.37 -14.15 -3.32
N ASN A 63 3.08 -15.08 -4.23
CA ASN A 63 2.38 -16.33 -3.94
C ASN A 63 1.08 -16.06 -3.15
N LEU A 64 0.16 -15.32 -3.79
CA LEU A 64 -1.07 -14.88 -3.15
C LEU A 64 -1.91 -16.06 -2.63
N SER A 65 -2.49 -15.89 -1.44
CA SER A 65 -3.48 -16.80 -0.87
C SER A 65 -4.80 -16.08 -0.62
N LEU A 66 -5.89 -16.83 -0.45
CA LEU A 66 -7.21 -16.28 -0.13
C LEU A 66 -7.22 -15.47 1.18
N GLU A 67 -6.35 -15.83 2.15
CA GLU A 67 -6.19 -15.08 3.41
C GLU A 67 -5.52 -13.71 3.23
N MET A 68 -4.93 -13.44 2.07
CA MET A 68 -4.35 -12.14 1.74
C MET A 68 -5.41 -11.15 1.27
N SER A 69 -6.59 -11.61 0.86
CA SER A 69 -7.71 -10.73 0.51
C SER A 69 -8.04 -9.77 1.66
N GLY A 70 -8.36 -8.52 1.31
CA GLY A 70 -8.67 -7.48 2.28
C GLY A 70 -8.38 -6.07 1.78
N VAL A 71 -8.54 -5.09 2.69
CA VAL A 71 -8.30 -3.68 2.37
C VAL A 71 -6.88 -3.30 2.76
N TYR A 72 -6.11 -2.86 1.79
CA TYR A 72 -4.75 -2.35 1.95
C TYR A 72 -4.78 -0.82 1.92
N VAL A 73 -4.21 -0.19 2.92
CA VAL A 73 -4.15 1.26 3.07
C VAL A 73 -2.70 1.71 2.95
N CYS A 74 -2.45 2.62 2.02
CA CYS A 74 -1.20 3.35 1.97
C CYS A 74 -1.35 4.68 2.70
N ARG A 75 -0.39 5.02 3.55
CA ARG A 75 -0.21 6.35 4.14
C ARG A 75 1.03 7.01 3.53
N ALA A 76 0.83 8.16 2.88
CA ALA A 76 1.90 9.06 2.46
C ALA A 76 2.09 10.13 3.54
N GLU A 77 3.30 10.28 4.06
CA GLU A 77 3.60 11.11 5.22
C GLU A 77 4.88 11.92 5.04
N ASN A 78 4.83 13.19 5.44
CA ASN A 78 6.00 14.03 5.62
C ASN A 78 5.82 14.92 6.85
N GLU A 79 6.82 15.74 7.17
CA GLU A 79 6.81 16.64 8.32
C GLU A 79 5.64 17.65 8.33
N ALA A 80 5.03 17.92 7.17
CA ALA A 80 3.92 18.85 7.05
C ALA A 80 2.55 18.17 7.20
N GLY A 81 2.49 16.83 7.20
CA GLY A 81 1.26 16.07 7.43
C GLY A 81 1.22 14.74 6.69
N SER A 82 0.05 14.11 6.69
CA SER A 82 -0.15 12.83 6.01
C SER A 82 -1.50 12.73 5.30
N LYS A 83 -1.54 11.88 4.27
CA LYS A 83 -2.74 11.51 3.52
C LYS A 83 -2.68 10.03 3.18
N ASN A 84 -3.84 9.43 2.98
CA ASN A 84 -3.96 7.99 2.72
C ASN A 84 -4.79 7.69 1.47
N CYS A 85 -4.58 6.50 0.93
CA CYS A 85 -5.45 5.86 -0.05
C CYS A 85 -5.62 4.39 0.30
N SER A 86 -6.72 3.80 -0.18
CA SER A 86 -7.05 2.41 0.09
C SER A 86 -7.27 1.66 -1.21
N ILE A 87 -6.98 0.36 -1.21
CA ILE A 87 -7.28 -0.55 -2.31
C ILE A 87 -7.81 -1.87 -1.75
N VAL A 88 -8.81 -2.43 -2.41
CA VAL A 88 -9.33 -3.76 -2.11
C VAL A 88 -8.53 -4.76 -2.92
N LEU A 89 -7.89 -5.71 -2.25
CA LEU A 89 -7.29 -6.88 -2.87
C LEU A 89 -8.27 -8.04 -2.71
N GLU A 90 -8.70 -8.60 -3.83
CA GLU A 90 -9.54 -9.79 -3.89
C GLU A 90 -8.78 -10.84 -4.72
N VAL A 91 -8.36 -11.91 -4.05
CA VAL A 91 -7.55 -13.01 -4.60
C VAL A 91 -8.43 -14.18 -5.01
#